data_AF-A0A9P8ZMA8-F1
#
_entry.id   AF-A0A9P8ZMA8-F1
#
_cell.length_a   1.000
_cell.length_b   1.000
_cell.length_c   1.000
_cell.angle_alpha   90.00
_cell.angle_beta   90.00
_cell.angle_gamma   90.00
#
_symmetry.space_group_name_H-M   'P 1'
#
loop_
_entity.id
_entity.type
_entity.pdbx_description
1 polymer ?
#
loop_
_entity_poly.entity_id
_entity_poly.type
_entity_poly.pdbx_seq_one_letter_code
_entity_poly.pdbx_strand_id
1 'polypeptide(L)'
;MAVAELTRDKFNPVPIPTIALIATAVQCALHDWTTGIYGPKKNPFRTEAWHAAYKKHVAALEKMKLKNRRLFMAWTRKLYMDSLETTEAYAAAASEDEHINEDEMNDYGDIEFDGMGDDEAGEGEGEGEGEGDV
;
A
#
# COMPACT_ATOMS: atom_id res chain seq x y z
N MET A 1 13.95 33.24 -20.69
CA MET A 1 13.26 32.07 -21.29
C MET A 1 14.08 30.76 -21.21
N ALA A 2 15.18 30.68 -20.46
CA ALA A 2 16.03 29.47 -20.41
C ALA A 2 15.53 28.34 -19.46
N VAL A 3 14.70 28.68 -18.46
CA VAL A 3 14.23 27.69 -17.45
C VAL A 3 13.22 26.70 -18.03
N ALA A 4 12.42 27.12 -19.00
CA ALA A 4 11.43 26.28 -19.66
C ALA A 4 12.05 25.23 -20.62
N GLU A 5 13.27 25.47 -21.12
CA GLU A 5 13.97 24.51 -21.97
C GLU A 5 14.65 23.42 -21.13
N LEU A 6 15.23 23.76 -19.98
CA LEU A 6 15.93 22.80 -19.11
C LEU A 6 14.99 21.76 -18.47
N THR A 7 13.71 22.08 -18.29
CA THR A 7 12.70 21.17 -17.71
C THR A 7 12.04 20.27 -18.76
N ARG A 8 12.15 20.60 -20.05
CA ARG A 8 11.57 19.78 -21.14
C ARG A 8 12.32 18.46 -21.32
N ASP A 9 13.64 18.50 -21.16
CA ASP A 9 14.54 17.35 -21.36
C ASP A 9 14.69 16.45 -20.13
N LYS A 10 14.19 16.88 -18.96
CA LYS A 10 14.16 16.09 -17.72
C LYS A 10 12.79 15.49 -17.41
N PHE A 11 11.87 15.52 -18.38
CA PHE A 11 10.54 14.96 -18.16
C PHE A 11 10.61 13.43 -18.13
N ASN A 12 10.56 12.87 -16.92
CA ASN A 12 10.37 11.45 -16.68
C ASN A 12 8.86 11.16 -16.62
N PRO A 13 8.23 10.67 -17.71
CA PRO A 13 6.81 10.32 -17.66
C PRO A 13 6.55 9.32 -16.54
N VAL A 14 5.44 9.49 -15.82
CA VAL A 14 5.05 8.54 -14.78
C VAL A 14 5.03 7.12 -15.36
N PRO A 15 5.76 6.17 -14.77
CA PRO A 15 5.83 4.82 -15.30
C PRO A 15 4.45 4.17 -15.39
N ILE A 16 4.20 3.45 -16.49
CA ILE A 16 2.95 2.68 -16.68
C ILE A 16 2.68 1.74 -15.50
N PRO A 17 3.67 1.00 -14.95
CA PRO A 17 3.47 0.18 -13.75
C PRO A 17 2.91 0.97 -12.57
N THR A 18 3.41 2.18 -12.33
CA THR A 18 2.96 3.05 -11.23
C THR A 18 1.50 3.46 -11.42
N ILE A 19 1.13 3.88 -12.63
CA ILE A 19 -0.26 4.26 -12.94
C ILE A 19 -1.19 3.04 -12.79
N ALA A 20 -0.77 1.88 -13.27
CA ALA A 20 -1.54 0.64 -13.13
C ALA A 20 -1.71 0.23 -11.66
N LEU A 21 -0.68 0.41 -10.83
CA LEU A 21 -0.74 0.14 -9.40
C LEU A 21 -1.76 1.05 -8.71
N ILE A 22 -1.71 2.36 -8.99
CA ILE A 22 -2.67 3.34 -8.45
C ILE A 22 -4.10 2.98 -8.87
N ALA A 23 -4.33 2.67 -10.15
CA ALA A 23 -5.64 2.23 -10.64
C ALA A 23 -6.13 0.95 -9.93
N THR A 24 -5.23 0.04 -9.61
CA THR A 24 -5.54 -1.18 -8.86
C THR A 24 -5.91 -0.86 -7.41
N ALA A 25 -5.20 0.07 -6.77
CA ALA A 25 -5.51 0.51 -5.41
C ALA A 25 -6.88 1.21 -5.35
N VAL A 26 -7.19 2.08 -6.32
CA VAL A 26 -8.51 2.71 -6.44
C VAL A 26 -9.60 1.66 -6.64
N GLN A 27 -9.35 0.65 -7.49
CA GLN A 27 -10.32 -0.44 -7.68
C GLN A 27 -10.53 -1.25 -6.39
N CYS A 28 -9.48 -1.45 -5.59
CA CYS A 28 -9.57 -2.08 -4.28
C CYS A 28 -10.46 -1.28 -3.32
N ALA A 29 -10.24 0.03 -3.23
CA ALA A 29 -11.05 0.92 -2.38
C ALA A 29 -12.53 0.97 -2.84
N LEU A 30 -12.77 1.00 -4.15
CA LEU A 30 -14.12 0.94 -4.70
C LEU A 30 -14.81 -0.39 -4.38
N HIS A 31 -14.07 -1.50 -4.40
CA HIS A 31 -14.59 -2.81 -4.04
C HIS A 31 -14.99 -2.88 -2.55
N ASP A 32 -14.22 -2.26 -1.65
CA ASP A 32 -14.58 -2.17 -0.24
C ASP A 32 -15.84 -1.34 -0.05
N TRP A 33 -15.96 -0.24 -0.79
CA TRP A 33 -17.14 0.60 -0.74
C TRP A 33 -18.40 -0.09 -1.26
N THR A 34 -18.32 -0.83 -2.36
CA THR A 34 -19.49 -1.53 -2.93
C THR A 34 -19.93 -2.74 -2.11
N THR A 35 -18.99 -3.45 -1.49
CA THR A 35 -19.31 -4.63 -0.67
C THR A 35 -19.74 -4.26 0.75
N GLY A 36 -19.43 -3.05 1.21
CA GLY A 36 -19.66 -2.61 2.59
C GLY A 36 -18.79 -3.34 3.61
N ILE A 37 -17.76 -4.06 3.14
CA ILE A 37 -16.88 -4.87 3.96
C ILE A 37 -15.61 -4.07 4.22
N TYR A 38 -15.65 -3.26 5.27
CA TYR A 38 -14.51 -2.45 5.69
C TYR A 38 -13.61 -3.26 6.64
N GLY A 39 -12.33 -3.36 6.32
CA GLY A 39 -11.32 -3.92 7.22
C GLY A 39 -10.08 -4.46 6.50
N PRO A 40 -8.87 -4.15 7.00
CA PRO A 40 -7.61 -4.52 6.35
C PRO A 40 -7.41 -6.05 6.22
N LYS A 41 -8.11 -6.84 7.06
CA LYS A 41 -8.10 -8.31 7.00
C LYS A 41 -9.09 -8.89 5.98
N LYS A 42 -10.09 -8.11 5.55
CA LYS A 42 -11.21 -8.61 4.72
C LYS A 42 -10.99 -8.39 3.22
N ASN A 43 -10.31 -7.31 2.85
CA ASN A 43 -9.81 -7.10 1.49
C ASN A 43 -8.34 -6.65 1.52
N PRO A 44 -7.40 -7.60 1.69
CA PRO A 44 -6.00 -7.26 1.73
C PRO A 44 -5.53 -6.81 0.34
N PHE A 45 -4.93 -5.62 0.25
CA PHE A 45 -4.25 -5.15 -0.96
C PHE A 45 -2.95 -5.93 -1.19
N ARG A 46 -3.10 -7.18 -1.63
CA ARG A 46 -2.02 -8.14 -1.88
C ARG A 46 -2.01 -8.58 -3.33
N THR A 47 -0.83 -8.95 -3.80
CA THR A 47 -0.61 -9.45 -5.17
C THR A 47 -1.54 -10.61 -5.51
N GLU A 48 -1.72 -11.57 -4.60
CA GLU A 48 -2.56 -12.75 -4.83
C GLU A 48 -3.99 -12.41 -5.24
N ALA A 49 -4.59 -11.39 -4.62
CA ALA A 49 -5.96 -10.97 -4.89
C ALA A 49 -6.06 -10.04 -6.11
N TRP A 50 -5.09 -9.12 -6.26
CA TRP A 50 -5.22 -7.99 -7.19
C TRP A 50 -4.33 -8.06 -8.44
N HIS A 51 -3.48 -9.08 -8.57
CA HIS A 51 -2.58 -9.25 -9.73
C HIS A 51 -3.32 -9.30 -11.08
N ALA A 52 -4.48 -9.96 -11.10
CA ALA A 52 -5.29 -10.03 -12.31
C ALA A 52 -5.83 -8.64 -12.72
N ALA A 53 -6.24 -7.82 -11.76
CA ALA A 53 -6.68 -6.44 -12.01
C ALA A 53 -5.50 -5.57 -12.47
N TYR A 54 -4.36 -5.66 -11.78
CA TYR A 54 -3.13 -4.96 -12.16
C TYR A 54 -2.71 -5.27 -13.60
N LYS A 55 -2.66 -6.55 -14.00
CA LYS A 55 -2.35 -6.95 -15.38
C LYS A 55 -3.34 -6.40 -16.40
N LYS A 56 -4.63 -6.36 -16.09
CA LYS A 56 -5.65 -5.76 -16.95
C LYS A 56 -5.40 -4.27 -17.15
N HIS A 57 -5.07 -3.55 -16.08
CA HIS A 57 -4.74 -2.12 -16.14
C HIS A 57 -3.48 -1.85 -16.95
N VAL A 58 -2.41 -2.62 -16.75
CA VAL A 58 -1.18 -2.53 -17.56
C VAL A 58 -1.50 -2.74 -19.05
N ALA A 59 -2.25 -3.79 -19.39
CA ALA A 59 -2.62 -4.07 -20.78
C ALA A 59 -3.49 -2.97 -21.40
N ALA A 60 -4.40 -2.37 -20.63
CA ALA A 60 -5.22 -1.25 -21.07
C ALA A 60 -4.38 0.01 -21.34
N LEU A 61 -3.43 0.32 -20.46
CA LEU A 61 -2.53 1.47 -20.59
C LEU A 61 -1.58 1.31 -21.78
N GLU A 62 -1.02 0.12 -22.00
CA GLU A 62 -0.19 -0.15 -23.18
C GLU A 62 -1.02 -0.04 -24.47
N LYS A 63 -2.27 -0.52 -24.49
CA LYS A 63 -3.19 -0.31 -25.62
C LYS A 63 -3.46 1.17 -25.87
N MET A 64 -3.64 1.98 -24.82
CA MET A 64 -3.85 3.43 -24.95
C MET A 64 -2.62 4.13 -25.55
N LYS A 65 -1.43 3.75 -25.08
CA LYS A 65 -0.15 4.25 -25.60
C LYS A 65 0.06 3.89 -27.07
N LEU A 66 -0.29 2.67 -27.48
CA LEU A 66 -0.20 2.21 -28.86
C LEU A 66 -1.18 2.94 -29.78
N LYS A 67 -2.41 3.24 -29.30
CA LYS A 67 -3.42 3.98 -30.08
C LYS A 67 -3.00 5.42 -30.36
N ASN A 68 -2.46 6.13 -29.36
CA ASN A 68 -2.00 7.51 -29.56
C ASN A 68 -0.88 7.89 -28.59
N ARG A 69 0.37 7.65 -29.02
CA ARG A 69 1.56 7.91 -28.21
C ARG A 69 1.72 9.38 -27.82
N ARG A 70 1.37 10.32 -28.71
CA ARG A 70 1.51 11.76 -28.44
C ARG A 70 0.56 12.22 -27.36
N LEU A 71 -0.72 11.84 -27.47
CA LEU A 71 -1.73 12.14 -26.47
C LEU A 71 -1.39 11.47 -25.13
N PHE A 72 -0.94 10.21 -25.17
CA PHE A 72 -0.51 9.48 -23.97
C PHE A 72 0.61 10.21 -23.22
N MET A 73 1.63 10.70 -23.93
CA MET A 73 2.73 11.47 -23.32
C MET A 73 2.30 12.84 -22.79
N ALA A 74 1.37 13.51 -23.47
CA ALA A 74 0.79 14.75 -22.96
C ALA A 74 -0.03 14.50 -21.69
N TRP A 75 -0.78 13.41 -21.66
CA TRP A 75 -1.57 13.00 -20.50
C TRP A 75 -0.70 12.62 -19.30
N THR A 76 0.34 11.81 -19.47
CA THR A 76 1.26 11.47 -18.36
C THR A 76 2.02 12.68 -17.86
N ARG A 77 2.31 13.66 -18.73
CA ARG A 77 2.88 14.95 -18.33
C ARG A 77 1.94 15.77 -17.49
N LYS A 78 0.68 15.88 -17.91
CA LYS A 78 -0.35 16.53 -17.12
C LYS A 78 -0.47 15.87 -15.74
N LEU A 79 -0.57 14.55 -15.71
CA LEU A 79 -0.70 13.77 -14.47
C LEU A 79 0.46 14.05 -13.49
N TYR A 80 1.69 14.12 -14.00
CA TYR A 80 2.85 14.47 -13.18
C TYR A 80 2.77 15.90 -12.62
N MET A 81 2.46 16.88 -13.47
CA MET A 81 2.38 18.29 -13.05
C MET A 81 1.25 18.52 -12.03
N ASP A 82 0.07 17.95 -12.27
CA ASP A 82 -1.07 18.04 -11.36
C ASP A 82 -0.74 17.41 -9.99
N SER A 83 0.01 16.30 -9.97
CA SER A 83 0.45 15.66 -8.73
C SER A 83 1.47 16.51 -7.95
N LEU A 84 2.35 17.21 -8.65
CA LEU A 84 3.34 18.09 -8.05
C LEU A 84 2.66 19.31 -7.43
N GLU A 85 1.77 19.97 -8.17
CA GLU A 85 1.00 21.12 -7.69
C GLU A 85 0.20 20.77 -6.43
N THR A 86 -0.43 19.59 -6.40
CA THR A 86 -1.16 19.11 -5.22
C THR A 86 -0.23 18.89 -4.03
N THR A 87 0.96 18.34 -4.26
CA THR A 87 1.95 18.06 -3.19
C THR A 87 2.52 19.36 -2.63
N GLU A 88 2.83 20.33 -3.49
CA GLU A 88 3.33 21.65 -3.08
C GLU A 88 2.27 22.42 -2.30
N ALA A 89 1.01 22.38 -2.74
CA ALA A 89 -0.10 22.98 -2.01
C ALA A 89 -0.31 22.33 -0.64
N TYR A 90 -0.20 21.00 -0.54
CA TYR A 90 -0.30 20.29 0.73
C TYR A 90 0.87 20.61 1.67
N ALA A 91 2.10 20.65 1.14
CA ALA A 91 3.29 21.01 1.91
C ALA A 91 3.25 22.47 2.41
N ALA A 92 2.68 23.39 1.62
CA ALA A 92 2.48 24.77 2.03
C ALA A 92 1.34 24.95 3.04
N ALA A 93 0.36 24.05 3.02
CA ALA A 93 -0.79 24.05 3.94
C ALA A 93 -0.51 23.28 5.25
N ALA A 94 0.46 22.37 5.26
CA ALA A 94 0.93 21.71 6.46
C ALA A 94 1.58 22.75 7.39
N SER A 95 0.84 23.18 8.40
CA SER A 95 1.41 23.89 9.54
C SER A 95 2.46 23.00 10.23
N GLU A 96 3.53 23.60 10.74
CA GLU A 96 4.68 22.94 11.38
C GLU A 96 4.35 22.07 12.63
N ASP A 97 3.07 21.93 13.01
CA ASP A 97 2.61 21.32 14.27
C ASP A 97 2.05 19.87 14.15
N GLU A 98 1.94 19.27 12.96
CA GLU A 98 1.43 17.88 12.80
C GLU A 98 2.55 16.84 12.55
N HIS A 99 3.68 16.97 13.23
CA HIS A 99 4.68 15.90 13.26
C HIS A 99 4.42 14.98 14.45
N ILE A 100 3.79 13.82 14.19
CA ILE A 100 3.81 12.70 15.13
C ILE A 100 5.29 12.34 15.33
N ASN A 101 5.78 12.52 16.55
CA ASN A 101 7.19 12.26 16.87
C ASN A 101 7.46 10.75 16.93
N GLU A 102 8.71 10.34 16.73
CA GLU A 102 9.13 8.92 16.76
C GLU A 102 8.84 8.27 18.13
N ASP A 103 8.79 9.10 19.18
CA ASP A 103 8.37 8.70 20.54
C ASP A 103 6.86 8.39 20.62
N GLU A 104 6.01 9.16 19.94
CA GLU A 104 4.55 8.91 19.90
C GLU A 104 4.21 7.66 19.08
N MET A 105 5.04 7.29 18.11
CA MET A 105 4.82 6.09 17.29
C MET A 105 5.14 4.78 18.03
N ASN A 106 5.89 4.86 19.13
CA ASN A 106 6.32 3.72 19.96
C ASN A 106 5.57 3.59 21.29
N ASP A 107 4.74 4.56 21.66
CA ASP A 107 3.94 4.50 22.88
C ASP A 107 2.69 3.62 22.67
N TYR A 108 2.90 2.30 22.66
CA TYR A 108 1.82 1.32 22.72
C TYR A 108 1.37 1.06 24.18
N GLY A 109 1.63 1.97 25.12
CA GLY A 109 1.29 1.83 26.54
C GLY A 109 -0.21 1.77 26.82
N ASP A 110 -1.03 2.33 25.91
CA ASP A 110 -2.49 2.41 26.03
C ASP A 110 -3.22 1.14 25.57
N ILE A 111 -2.49 0.19 24.95
CA ILE A 111 -3.05 -1.11 24.58
C ILE A 111 -2.98 -2.00 25.81
N GLU A 112 -4.01 -1.94 26.64
CA GLU A 112 -4.27 -2.96 27.65
C GLU A 112 -4.36 -4.33 26.95
N PHE A 113 -3.30 -5.12 27.07
CA PHE A 113 -3.28 -6.52 26.71
C PHE A 113 -4.15 -7.25 27.73
N ASP A 114 -5.44 -7.36 27.42
CA ASP A 114 -6.41 -8.06 28.24
C ASP A 114 -6.12 -9.57 28.20
N GLY A 115 -5.33 -10.02 29.16
CA GLY A 115 -5.39 -11.33 29.81
C GLY A 115 -5.44 -12.56 28.89
N MET A 116 -4.28 -13.00 28.41
CA MET A 116 -4.10 -14.40 28.05
C MET A 116 -4.06 -15.21 29.36
N GLY A 117 -5.19 -15.80 29.73
CA GLY A 117 -5.36 -16.57 30.96
C GLY A 117 -4.38 -17.73 31.03
N ASP A 118 -3.62 -17.74 32.13
CA ASP A 118 -2.97 -18.90 32.71
C ASP A 118 -4.00 -20.01 32.92
N ASP A 119 -3.73 -21.19 32.35
CA ASP A 119 -4.18 -22.46 32.92
C ASP A 119 -2.97 -23.41 32.90
N GLU A 120 -2.12 -23.24 33.91
CA GLU A 120 -1.26 -24.30 34.43
C GLU A 120 -2.12 -25.34 35.17
N ALA A 121 -2.10 -26.57 34.68
CA ALA A 121 -2.31 -27.79 35.46
C ALA A 121 -1.56 -28.90 34.71
N GLY A 122 -0.68 -29.71 35.27
CA GLY A 122 -0.34 -30.02 36.64
C GLY A 122 0.45 -31.34 36.57
N GLU A 123 1.39 -31.50 37.47
CA GLU A 123 2.49 -32.47 37.48
C GLU A 123 2.07 -33.95 37.51
N GLY A 124 2.99 -34.82 37.08
CA GLY A 124 2.89 -36.28 37.24
C GLY A 124 4.16 -37.01 36.80
N GLU A 125 5.22 -36.89 37.59
CA GLU A 125 6.41 -37.74 37.53
C GLU A 125 6.08 -39.20 37.86
N GLY A 126 6.82 -40.14 37.28
CA GLY A 126 6.73 -41.56 37.59
C GLY A 126 7.73 -42.41 36.80
N GLU A 127 8.97 -42.42 37.27
CA GLU A 127 10.02 -43.36 36.87
C GLU A 127 9.65 -44.80 37.26
N GLY A 128 10.11 -45.79 36.49
CA GLY A 128 9.95 -47.22 36.81
C GLY A 128 10.62 -48.14 35.80
N GLU A 129 11.89 -48.46 36.07
CA GLU A 129 12.70 -49.51 35.45
C GLU A 129 12.08 -50.91 35.63
N GLY A 130 12.40 -51.87 34.74
CA GLY A 130 12.15 -53.28 35.02
C GLY A 130 12.23 -54.23 33.81
N GLU A 131 13.38 -54.86 33.65
CA GLU A 131 13.63 -56.07 32.84
C GLU A 131 12.73 -57.25 33.24
N GLY A 132 12.52 -58.21 32.33
CA GLY A 132 12.09 -59.57 32.73
C GLY A 132 11.47 -60.43 31.63
N ASP A 133 12.28 -61.33 31.08
CA ASP A 133 11.87 -62.61 30.44
C ASP A 133 10.74 -63.32 31.21
N VAL A 134 9.74 -63.87 30.50
CA VAL A 134 9.45 -65.32 30.33
C VAL A 134 8.54 -65.52 29.11
#